data_AF-A0AAE0W6Z3-F1
#
_entry.id   AF-A0AAE0W6Z3-F1
#
_cell.length_a   1.000
_cell.length_b   1.000
_cell.length_c   1.000
_cell.angle_alpha   90.00
_cell.angle_beta   90.00
_cell.angle_gamma   90.00
#
_symmetry.space_group_name_H-M   'P 1'
#
loop_
_entity.id
_entity.type
_entity.pdbx_description
1 polymer ?
#
loop_
_entity_poly.entity_id
_entity_poly.type
_entity_poly.pdbx_seq_one_letter_code
_entity_poly.pdbx_strand_id
1 'polypeptide(L)'
;MRKVEDYLGESLKRNMTATILNYVIYDGNTMIYFDDFLGDGDLDAENNTIKYGEDRLYTTAMAINALITTWAVYDEKTKSLIWDEDTPPEVHHTIEKSANFLINNVLDSNLKPWNAFFSGSIKGPTTYGGYPLNMIEFFNGTAVPGDIHQFHYYENTAFGVEGIIPEDEYQELLKEKWFGRMPITEFHGFNAYPDYWPFWCSEAYTYVTSLLALAKFKNSGGFGYLNQY
;
A
#
# COMPACT_ATOMS: atom_id res chain seq x y z
N MET A 1 -6.86 13.87 22.61
CA MET A 1 -5.55 13.33 22.22
C MET A 1 -5.25 12.02 22.95
N ARG A 2 -5.09 11.97 24.28
CA ARG A 2 -4.82 10.73 25.04
C ARG A 2 -5.70 9.52 24.66
N LYS A 3 -7.02 9.69 24.61
CA LYS A 3 -7.95 8.61 24.20
C LYS A 3 -7.70 8.08 22.79
N VAL A 4 -7.31 8.94 21.84
CA VAL A 4 -7.05 8.53 20.45
C VAL A 4 -5.74 7.75 20.37
N GLU A 5 -4.73 8.19 21.10
CA GLU A 5 -3.45 7.50 21.23
C GLU A 5 -3.62 6.12 21.87
N ASP A 6 -4.44 6.00 22.92
CA ASP A 6 -4.76 4.73 23.56
C ASP A 6 -5.50 3.77 22.60
N TYR A 7 -6.53 4.25 21.89
CA TYR A 7 -7.28 3.43 20.93
C TYR A 7 -6.44 2.99 19.72
N LEU A 8 -5.64 3.90 19.17
CA LEU A 8 -4.77 3.59 18.04
C LEU A 8 -3.63 2.67 18.48
N GLY A 9 -3.01 2.91 19.64
CA GLY A 9 -1.97 2.07 20.20
C GLY A 9 -2.43 0.63 20.38
N GLU A 10 -3.59 0.41 21.00
CA GLU A 10 -4.16 -0.93 21.15
C GLU A 10 -4.49 -1.58 19.80
N SER A 11 -5.05 -0.82 18.85
CA SER A 11 -5.36 -1.37 17.52
C SER A 11 -4.09 -1.74 16.74
N LEU A 12 -3.00 -0.99 16.88
CA LEU A 12 -1.73 -1.29 16.24
C LEU A 12 -1.05 -2.52 16.88
N LYS A 13 -0.97 -2.54 18.22
CA LYS A 13 -0.38 -3.66 18.96
C LYS A 13 -1.17 -4.95 18.79
N ARG A 14 -2.50 -4.91 18.69
CA ARG A 14 -3.32 -6.11 18.49
C ARG A 14 -3.55 -6.42 17.03
N ASN A 15 -4.35 -5.60 16.35
CA ASN A 15 -4.90 -5.96 15.05
C ASN A 15 -3.83 -5.86 13.97
N MET A 16 -3.09 -4.75 13.88
CA MET A 16 -2.04 -4.60 12.86
C MET A 16 -0.94 -5.64 13.06
N THR A 17 -0.48 -5.86 14.31
CA THR A 17 0.53 -6.88 14.60
C THR A 17 0.05 -8.27 14.20
N ALA A 18 -1.16 -8.68 14.61
CA ALA A 18 -1.71 -9.97 14.24
C ALA A 18 -1.85 -10.12 12.70
N THR A 19 -2.30 -9.06 12.02
CA THR A 19 -2.35 -9.05 10.56
C THR A 19 -0.97 -9.27 9.96
N ILE A 20 0.03 -8.48 10.31
CA ILE A 20 1.40 -8.62 9.78
C ILE A 20 1.93 -10.04 10.04
N LEU A 21 1.82 -10.55 11.27
CA LEU A 21 2.35 -11.88 11.62
C LEU A 21 1.66 -13.03 10.85
N ASN A 22 0.40 -12.86 10.43
CA ASN A 22 -0.29 -13.85 9.59
C ASN A 22 0.22 -13.90 8.15
N TYR A 23 0.93 -12.87 7.66
CA TYR A 23 1.52 -12.82 6.31
C TYR A 23 2.99 -13.28 6.26
N VAL A 24 3.53 -13.79 7.36
CA VAL A 24 4.91 -14.31 7.42
C VAL A 24 5.11 -15.44 6.40
N ILE A 25 6.13 -15.29 5.56
CA ILE A 25 6.60 -16.36 4.66
C ILE A 25 8.02 -16.75 5.07
N TYR A 26 8.21 -18.05 5.35
CA TYR A 26 9.51 -18.59 5.76
C TYR A 26 10.37 -18.93 4.55
N ASP A 27 11.59 -18.40 4.51
CA ASP A 27 12.65 -18.83 3.59
C ASP A 27 13.67 -19.67 4.37
N GLY A 28 13.44 -20.98 4.35
CA GLY A 28 14.16 -21.93 5.20
C GLY A 28 13.97 -21.64 6.69
N ASN A 29 15.01 -21.93 7.49
CA ASN A 29 14.94 -21.80 8.94
C ASN A 29 15.45 -20.46 9.46
N THR A 30 16.02 -19.59 8.63
CA THR A 30 16.79 -18.41 9.08
C THR A 30 16.24 -17.08 8.59
N MET A 31 15.31 -17.09 7.64
CA MET A 31 14.81 -15.87 7.01
C MET A 31 13.29 -15.87 6.93
N ILE A 32 12.72 -14.67 7.07
CA ILE A 32 11.29 -14.41 6.89
C ILE A 32 11.16 -13.23 5.95
N TYR A 33 10.26 -13.33 4.96
CA TYR A 33 9.90 -12.21 4.10
C TYR A 33 8.39 -12.05 4.02
N PHE A 34 7.97 -10.96 3.37
CA PHE A 34 6.59 -10.59 3.13
C PHE A 34 6.43 -10.17 1.67
N ASP A 35 5.33 -10.61 1.07
CA ASP A 35 4.85 -10.24 -0.26
C ASP A 35 3.45 -9.61 -0.09
N ASP A 36 3.09 -8.59 -0.87
CA ASP A 36 1.78 -7.92 -0.75
C ASP A 36 1.19 -7.48 -2.10
N PHE A 37 1.67 -6.38 -2.69
CA PHE A 37 0.95 -5.68 -3.74
C PHE A 37 1.46 -6.02 -5.15
N LEU A 38 2.76 -5.90 -5.41
CA LEU A 38 3.33 -6.14 -6.73
C LEU A 38 3.74 -7.60 -6.93
N GLY A 39 3.14 -8.22 -7.95
CA GLY A 39 3.49 -9.57 -8.38
C GLY A 39 2.69 -10.69 -7.71
N ASP A 40 1.62 -10.39 -6.97
CA ASP A 40 0.82 -11.39 -6.24
C ASP A 40 -0.63 -11.51 -6.72
N GLY A 41 -0.98 -10.85 -7.83
CA GLY A 41 -2.34 -10.79 -8.37
C GLY A 41 -2.54 -11.46 -9.73
N ASP A 42 -1.46 -11.91 -10.36
CA ASP A 42 -1.50 -12.50 -11.70
C ASP A 42 -1.98 -13.96 -11.64
N LEU A 43 -2.61 -14.43 -12.72
CA LEU A 43 -3.15 -15.78 -12.81
C LEU A 43 -2.42 -16.59 -13.89
N ASP A 44 -2.14 -17.87 -13.60
CA ASP A 44 -1.65 -18.82 -14.59
C ASP A 44 -2.76 -19.31 -15.55
N ALA A 45 -2.41 -20.19 -16.48
CA ALA A 45 -3.35 -20.74 -17.46
C ALA A 45 -4.46 -21.59 -16.82
N GLU A 46 -4.23 -22.06 -15.58
CA GLU A 46 -5.13 -22.85 -14.76
C GLU A 46 -5.91 -21.98 -13.74
N ASN A 47 -5.78 -20.65 -13.83
CA ASN A 47 -6.45 -19.68 -12.98
C ASN A 47 -6.00 -19.71 -11.49
N ASN A 48 -4.77 -20.13 -11.23
CA ASN A 48 -4.13 -20.02 -9.92
C ASN A 48 -3.31 -18.74 -9.82
N THR A 49 -3.23 -18.16 -8.63
CA THR A 49 -2.40 -16.98 -8.37
C THR A 49 -0.91 -17.29 -8.48
N ILE A 50 -0.22 -16.53 -9.33
CA ILE A 50 1.24 -16.53 -9.43
C ILE A 50 1.80 -15.51 -8.44
N LYS A 51 2.88 -15.90 -7.74
CA LYS A 51 3.60 -15.03 -6.80
C LYS A 51 5.01 -14.75 -7.31
N TYR A 52 5.19 -13.58 -7.91
CA TYR A 52 6.49 -13.08 -8.34
C TYR A 52 7.23 -12.38 -7.19
N GLY A 53 6.51 -11.79 -6.22
CA GLY A 53 7.09 -11.08 -5.08
C GLY A 53 7.95 -9.89 -5.51
N GLU A 54 7.43 -9.06 -6.41
CA GLU A 54 8.18 -7.97 -7.02
C GLU A 54 8.44 -6.83 -6.02
N ASP A 55 7.58 -6.66 -5.01
CA ASP A 55 7.77 -5.70 -3.91
C ASP A 55 8.34 -6.32 -2.62
N ARG A 56 8.77 -7.58 -2.64
CA ARG A 56 9.19 -8.36 -1.46
C ARG A 56 10.16 -7.61 -0.55
N LEU A 57 11.17 -6.97 -1.14
CA LEU A 57 12.17 -6.19 -0.39
C LEU A 57 11.51 -5.01 0.34
N TYR A 58 10.63 -4.28 -0.35
CA TYR A 58 9.92 -3.13 0.20
C TYR A 58 8.93 -3.55 1.28
N THR A 59 8.09 -4.54 0.99
CA THR A 59 7.06 -5.07 1.91
C THR A 59 7.69 -5.61 3.18
N THR A 60 8.80 -6.35 3.06
CA THR A 60 9.57 -6.83 4.21
C THR A 60 10.14 -5.69 5.05
N ALA A 61 10.70 -4.66 4.42
CA ALA A 61 11.19 -3.47 5.14
C ALA A 61 10.06 -2.71 5.85
N MET A 62 8.87 -2.63 5.25
CA MET A 62 7.70 -2.00 5.85
C MET A 62 7.19 -2.77 7.06
N ALA A 63 7.14 -4.11 6.98
CA ALA A 63 6.76 -4.96 8.11
C ALA A 63 7.68 -4.74 9.32
N ILE A 64 9.02 -4.75 9.12
CA ILE A 64 9.99 -4.47 10.18
C ILE A 64 9.77 -3.07 10.77
N ASN A 65 9.65 -2.04 9.90
CA ASN A 65 9.44 -0.68 10.34
C ASN A 65 8.16 -0.52 11.17
N ALA A 66 7.06 -1.14 10.74
CA ALA A 66 5.77 -1.09 11.42
C ALA A 66 5.83 -1.78 12.78
N LEU A 67 6.39 -3.00 12.84
CA LEU A 67 6.49 -3.77 14.09
C LEU A 67 7.40 -3.05 15.11
N ILE A 68 8.59 -2.58 14.71
CA ILE A 68 9.47 -1.85 15.64
C ILE A 68 8.80 -0.56 16.12
N THR A 69 8.16 0.21 15.23
CA THR A 69 7.53 1.49 15.61
C THR A 69 6.32 1.28 16.54
N THR A 70 5.68 0.11 16.47
CA THR A 70 4.52 -0.23 17.31
C THR A 70 4.95 -0.69 18.71
N TRP A 71 6.06 -1.42 18.80
CA TRP A 71 6.46 -2.12 20.01
C TRP A 71 7.71 -1.55 20.69
N ALA A 72 8.35 -0.53 20.13
CA ALA A 72 9.50 0.13 20.74
C ALA A 72 9.32 1.64 20.83
N VAL A 73 9.87 2.22 21.90
CA VAL A 73 9.90 3.66 22.14
C VAL A 73 11.34 4.13 22.19
N TYR A 74 11.61 5.31 21.64
CA TYR A 74 12.94 5.90 21.72
C TYR A 74 13.20 6.46 23.12
N ASP A 75 14.27 5.99 23.77
CA ASP A 75 14.75 6.59 25.01
C ASP A 75 15.84 7.61 24.72
N GLU A 76 15.55 8.86 25.06
CA GLU A 76 16.46 9.99 24.91
C GLU A 76 17.74 9.86 25.76
N LYS A 77 17.70 9.08 26.85
CA LYS A 77 18.87 8.92 27.73
C LYS A 77 19.88 7.94 27.15
N THR A 78 19.43 6.76 26.72
CA THR A 78 20.30 5.74 26.12
C THR A 78 20.54 5.96 24.63
N LYS A 79 19.76 6.85 23.98
CA LYS A 79 19.74 7.07 22.53
C LYS A 79 19.45 5.77 21.76
N SER A 80 18.61 4.92 22.34
CA SER A 80 18.24 3.61 21.81
C SER A 80 16.73 3.40 21.79
N LEU A 81 16.28 2.50 20.94
CA LEU A 81 14.91 1.98 20.97
C LEU A 81 14.82 0.93 22.09
N ILE A 82 13.87 1.12 23.00
CA ILE A 82 13.56 0.20 24.09
C ILE A 82 12.23 -0.46 23.78
N TRP A 83 12.22 -1.79 23.83
CA TRP A 83 11.02 -2.59 23.63
C TRP A 83 10.04 -2.44 24.79
N ASP A 84 8.76 -2.43 24.46
CA ASP A 84 7.69 -2.58 25.43
C ASP A 84 7.80 -3.95 26.10
N GLU A 85 7.60 -4.02 27.41
CA GLU A 85 7.68 -5.26 28.20
C GLU A 85 6.63 -6.29 27.75
N ASP A 86 5.50 -5.82 27.18
CA ASP A 86 4.42 -6.67 26.68
C ASP A 86 4.65 -7.13 25.22
N THR A 87 5.82 -6.87 24.63
CA THR A 87 6.12 -7.26 23.24
C THR A 87 6.10 -8.79 23.09
N PRO A 88 5.26 -9.35 22.20
CA PRO A 88 5.20 -10.80 22.00
C PRO A 88 6.53 -11.34 21.46
N PRO A 89 7.01 -12.53 21.90
CA PRO A 89 8.22 -13.15 21.39
C PRO A 89 8.22 -13.34 19.86
N GLU A 90 7.05 -13.61 19.28
CA GLU A 90 6.85 -13.77 17.84
C GLU A 90 7.23 -12.48 17.08
N VAL A 91 6.98 -11.30 17.65
CA VAL A 91 7.38 -10.02 17.04
C VAL A 91 8.90 -9.93 16.92
N HIS A 92 9.63 -10.25 17.99
CA HIS A 92 11.10 -10.26 17.97
C HIS A 92 11.64 -11.26 16.94
N HIS A 93 11.10 -12.48 16.95
CA HIS A 93 11.49 -13.55 16.04
C HIS A 93 11.31 -13.16 14.58
N THR A 94 10.14 -12.60 14.25
CA THR A 94 9.83 -12.14 12.89
C THR A 94 10.76 -11.02 12.47
N ILE A 95 10.98 -10.01 13.31
CA ILE A 95 11.86 -8.87 13.00
C ILE A 95 13.29 -9.35 12.75
N GLU A 96 13.83 -10.24 13.59
CA GLU A 96 15.19 -10.75 13.46
C GLU A 96 15.38 -11.50 12.13
N LYS A 97 14.49 -12.43 11.81
CA LYS A 97 14.57 -13.22 10.57
C LYS A 97 14.31 -12.37 9.33
N SER A 98 13.46 -11.36 9.41
CA SER A 98 13.24 -10.42 8.31
C SER A 98 14.39 -9.45 8.12
N ALA A 99 15.04 -9.00 9.19
CA ALA A 99 16.28 -8.23 9.08
C ALA A 99 17.37 -9.09 8.43
N ASN A 100 17.48 -10.36 8.80
CA ASN A 100 18.40 -11.30 8.15
C ASN A 100 18.07 -11.47 6.66
N PHE A 101 16.79 -11.60 6.28
CA PHE A 101 16.39 -11.62 4.88
C PHE A 101 16.87 -10.36 4.12
N LEU A 102 16.61 -9.16 4.65
CA LEU A 102 17.04 -7.91 4.01
C LEU A 102 18.57 -7.80 3.91
N ILE A 103 19.31 -8.16 4.95
CA ILE A 103 20.78 -8.13 4.94
C ILE A 103 21.35 -8.97 3.80
N ASN A 104 20.77 -10.14 3.54
CA ASN A 104 21.26 -11.05 2.52
C ASN A 104 20.78 -10.70 1.11
N ASN A 105 19.61 -10.05 0.98
CA ASN A 105 18.94 -9.94 -0.32
C ASN A 105 18.75 -8.52 -0.85
N VAL A 106 18.86 -7.46 -0.02
CA VAL A 106 18.51 -6.10 -0.46
C VAL A 106 19.40 -5.57 -1.60
N LEU A 107 20.65 -6.05 -1.68
CA LEU A 107 21.58 -5.71 -2.77
C LEU A 107 21.74 -6.84 -3.80
N ASP A 108 20.98 -7.94 -3.68
CA ASP A 108 20.98 -9.02 -4.65
C ASP A 108 20.25 -8.57 -5.93
N SER A 109 20.80 -8.87 -7.10
CA SER A 109 20.20 -8.57 -8.39
C SER A 109 19.05 -9.51 -8.77
N ASN A 110 18.89 -10.63 -8.05
CA ASN A 110 17.81 -11.59 -8.25
C ASN A 110 16.44 -11.05 -7.80
N LEU A 111 16.41 -10.11 -6.85
CA LEU A 111 15.18 -9.46 -6.40
C LEU A 111 15.12 -8.04 -6.94
N LYS A 112 13.92 -7.63 -7.37
CA LYS A 112 13.69 -6.25 -7.79
C LYS A 112 13.38 -5.40 -6.56
N PRO A 113 13.97 -4.20 -6.42
CA PRO A 113 13.65 -3.28 -5.34
C PRO A 113 12.36 -2.51 -5.65
N TRP A 114 11.33 -3.17 -6.21
CA TRP A 114 10.12 -2.48 -6.62
C TRP A 114 9.20 -2.17 -5.44
N ASN A 115 8.33 -1.20 -5.65
CA ASN A 115 7.25 -0.83 -4.76
C ASN A 115 6.14 -0.13 -5.56
N ALA A 116 4.96 -0.04 -4.96
CA ALA A 116 3.89 0.84 -5.43
C ALA A 116 3.90 2.16 -4.64
N PHE A 117 4.94 2.99 -4.83
CA PHE A 117 5.02 4.32 -4.22
C PHE A 117 3.79 5.18 -4.54
N PHE A 118 3.30 5.04 -5.77
CA PHE A 118 2.01 5.57 -6.18
C PHE A 118 1.35 4.60 -7.16
N SER A 119 0.04 4.45 -7.11
CA SER A 119 -0.73 3.65 -8.07
C SER A 119 -1.94 4.42 -8.55
N GLY A 120 -2.31 4.22 -9.81
CA GLY A 120 -3.58 4.75 -10.31
C GLY A 120 -4.74 3.98 -9.68
N SER A 121 -5.87 4.65 -9.47
CA SER A 121 -7.13 4.01 -9.03
C SER A 121 -7.87 3.29 -10.16
N ILE A 122 -7.21 3.11 -11.31
CA ILE A 122 -7.77 2.64 -12.56
C ILE A 122 -6.82 1.58 -13.12
N LYS A 123 -7.36 0.41 -13.43
CA LYS A 123 -6.70 -0.66 -14.18
C LYS A 123 -7.26 -0.68 -15.61
N GLY A 124 -6.64 0.15 -16.44
CA GLY A 124 -6.98 0.41 -17.83
C GLY A 124 -8.43 0.83 -18.14
N PRO A 125 -8.82 0.86 -19.44
CA PRO A 125 -10.07 1.49 -19.87
C PRO A 125 -11.35 0.82 -19.36
N THR A 126 -11.27 -0.43 -18.90
CA THR A 126 -12.43 -1.21 -18.41
C THR A 126 -12.82 -0.88 -16.97
N THR A 127 -11.93 -0.27 -16.20
CA THR A 127 -12.21 0.24 -14.85
C THR A 127 -12.25 1.77 -14.80
N TYR A 128 -11.97 2.41 -15.93
CA TYR A 128 -12.13 3.85 -16.12
C TYR A 128 -13.58 4.18 -16.51
N GLY A 129 -14.41 4.47 -15.52
CA GLY A 129 -15.77 4.97 -15.72
C GLY A 129 -15.84 6.48 -15.58
N GLY A 130 -16.39 7.16 -16.59
CA GLY A 130 -16.99 8.47 -16.35
C GLY A 130 -18.29 8.25 -15.58
N TYR A 131 -18.40 8.81 -14.38
CA TYR A 131 -19.64 8.79 -13.59
C TYR A 131 -20.37 10.13 -13.74
N PRO A 132 -21.66 10.20 -13.38
CA PRO A 132 -22.39 11.46 -13.36
C PRO A 132 -21.71 12.54 -12.51
N LEU A 133 -21.67 13.75 -13.07
CA LEU A 133 -21.09 14.95 -12.47
C LEU A 133 -22.11 16.07 -12.61
N ASN A 134 -22.12 17.03 -11.68
CA ASN A 134 -22.97 18.23 -11.77
C ASN A 134 -22.16 19.53 -11.61
N MET A 135 -20.82 19.44 -11.50
CA MET A 135 -19.92 20.57 -11.36
C MET A 135 -18.73 20.41 -12.31
N ILE A 136 -18.47 21.44 -13.12
CA ILE A 136 -17.22 21.61 -13.87
C ILE A 136 -16.80 23.08 -13.82
N GLU A 137 -15.58 23.32 -13.32
CA GLU A 137 -15.01 24.65 -13.18
C GLU A 137 -13.56 24.66 -13.64
N PHE A 138 -13.08 25.82 -14.10
CA PHE A 138 -11.65 26.08 -14.24
C PHE A 138 -11.01 26.20 -12.86
N PHE A 139 -9.70 25.95 -12.74
CA PHE A 139 -8.97 26.10 -11.47
C PHE A 139 -9.00 27.52 -10.86
N ASN A 140 -9.41 28.52 -11.64
CA ASN A 140 -9.66 29.87 -11.14
C ASN A 140 -11.07 30.05 -10.54
N GLY A 141 -11.87 28.97 -10.43
CA GLY A 141 -13.23 28.96 -9.87
C GLY A 141 -14.31 29.47 -10.82
N THR A 142 -14.02 29.62 -12.11
CA THR A 142 -15.03 30.03 -13.10
C THR A 142 -15.68 28.81 -13.74
N ALA A 143 -17.00 28.85 -13.92
CA ALA A 143 -17.73 27.76 -14.57
C ALA A 143 -17.23 27.54 -16.00
N VAL A 144 -17.13 26.27 -16.40
CA VAL A 144 -16.83 25.94 -17.80
C VAL A 144 -18.08 26.16 -18.64
N PRO A 145 -18.01 26.93 -19.74
CA PRO A 145 -19.16 27.15 -20.60
C PRO A 145 -19.51 25.87 -21.37
N GLY A 146 -20.79 25.49 -21.37
CA GLY A 146 -21.30 24.40 -22.18
C GLY A 146 -22.15 23.40 -21.40
N ASP A 147 -22.54 22.34 -22.10
CA ASP A 147 -23.25 21.20 -21.52
C ASP A 147 -22.24 20.24 -20.89
N ILE A 148 -22.43 19.92 -19.61
CA ILE A 148 -21.63 18.98 -18.83
C ILE A 148 -21.58 17.58 -19.47
N HIS A 149 -22.65 17.19 -20.19
CA HIS A 149 -22.77 15.90 -20.87
C HIS A 149 -21.94 15.83 -22.17
N GLN A 150 -21.54 16.97 -22.72
CA GLN A 150 -20.73 17.06 -23.95
C GLN A 150 -19.30 17.53 -23.69
N PHE A 151 -18.87 17.51 -22.42
CA PHE A 151 -17.60 18.07 -22.02
C PHE A 151 -16.41 17.44 -22.76
N HIS A 152 -15.64 18.28 -23.43
CA HIS A 152 -14.30 17.96 -23.90
C HIS A 152 -13.30 18.39 -22.83
N TYR A 153 -12.36 17.50 -22.50
CA TYR A 153 -11.34 17.78 -21.49
C TYR A 153 -10.57 19.06 -21.81
N TYR A 154 -10.77 20.11 -21.01
CA TYR A 154 -9.96 21.32 -21.05
C TYR A 154 -8.79 21.17 -20.08
N GLU A 155 -7.62 21.62 -20.49
CA GLU A 155 -6.50 21.77 -19.57
C GLU A 155 -6.90 22.79 -18.47
N ASN A 156 -6.66 22.45 -17.20
CA ASN A 156 -6.96 23.26 -16.01
C ASN A 156 -8.42 23.33 -15.55
N THR A 157 -9.19 22.26 -15.72
CA THR A 157 -10.53 22.12 -15.13
C THR A 157 -10.56 21.11 -14.00
N ALA A 158 -11.35 21.41 -12.97
CA ALA A 158 -11.80 20.46 -11.97
C ALA A 158 -13.26 20.09 -12.27
N PHE A 159 -13.59 18.82 -12.09
CA PHE A 159 -14.96 18.32 -12.27
C PHE A 159 -15.29 17.34 -11.16
N GLY A 160 -16.57 17.27 -10.78
CA GLY A 160 -17.01 16.51 -9.62
C GLY A 160 -18.51 16.53 -9.43
N VAL A 161 -18.91 16.03 -8.25
CA VAL A 161 -20.27 16.19 -7.73
C VAL A 161 -20.22 17.22 -6.61
N GLU A 162 -20.97 18.31 -6.77
CA GLU A 162 -21.28 19.26 -5.72
C GLU A 162 -22.64 18.91 -5.09
N GLY A 163 -22.66 18.80 -3.77
CA GLY A 163 -23.89 18.51 -3.03
C GLY A 163 -24.37 17.06 -3.19
N ILE A 164 -25.69 16.89 -3.25
CA ILE A 164 -26.37 15.58 -3.33
C ILE A 164 -27.19 15.57 -4.61
N ILE A 165 -26.99 14.55 -5.44
CA ILE A 165 -27.86 14.24 -6.57
C ILE A 165 -28.97 13.32 -6.04
N PRO A 166 -30.26 13.65 -6.21
CA PRO A 166 -31.37 12.75 -5.87
C PRO A 166 -31.22 11.39 -6.55
N GLU A 167 -31.65 10.32 -5.87
CA GLU A 167 -31.48 8.94 -6.38
C GLU A 167 -32.16 8.73 -7.74
N ASP A 168 -33.39 9.23 -7.91
CA ASP A 168 -34.14 9.12 -9.16
C ASP A 168 -33.44 9.87 -10.30
N GLU A 169 -32.91 11.05 -10.03
CA GLU A 169 -32.08 11.80 -10.99
C GLU A 169 -30.79 11.04 -11.33
N TYR A 170 -30.08 10.53 -10.33
CA TYR A 170 -28.82 9.80 -10.52
C TYR A 170 -29.01 8.54 -11.38
N GLN A 171 -30.12 7.80 -11.16
CA GLN A 171 -30.45 6.62 -11.96
C GLN A 171 -30.73 6.95 -13.43
N GLU A 172 -31.29 8.13 -13.75
CA GLU A 172 -31.41 8.60 -15.13
C GLU A 172 -30.05 9.00 -15.71
N LEU A 173 -29.21 9.71 -14.95
CA LEU A 173 -27.87 10.12 -15.39
C LEU A 173 -26.94 8.94 -15.69
N LEU A 174 -27.12 7.79 -15.03
CA LEU A 174 -26.39 6.55 -15.32
C LEU A 174 -26.70 5.98 -16.72
N LYS A 175 -27.80 6.40 -17.35
CA LYS A 175 -28.19 5.96 -18.70
C LYS A 175 -27.58 6.82 -19.81
N GLU A 176 -26.81 7.84 -19.44
CA GLU A 176 -26.17 8.76 -20.37
C GLU A 176 -24.67 8.48 -20.53
N LYS A 177 -24.06 9.03 -21.60
CA LYS A 177 -22.62 8.93 -21.81
C LYS A 177 -21.89 10.07 -21.11
N TRP A 178 -20.87 9.73 -20.33
CA TRP A 178 -19.97 10.64 -19.64
C TRP A 178 -18.57 10.48 -20.22
N PHE A 179 -17.96 11.58 -20.70
CA PHE A 179 -16.68 11.55 -21.42
C PHE A 179 -16.66 10.54 -22.59
N GLY A 180 -17.80 10.42 -23.29
CA GLY A 180 -17.98 9.51 -24.42
C GLY A 180 -18.18 8.02 -24.05
N ARG A 181 -18.25 7.68 -22.76
CA ARG A 181 -18.42 6.29 -22.27
C ARG A 181 -19.67 6.15 -21.40
N MET A 182 -20.27 4.97 -21.38
CA MET A 182 -21.32 4.68 -20.39
C MET A 182 -20.66 4.48 -19.01
N PRO A 183 -21.29 4.93 -17.91
CA PRO A 183 -20.87 4.59 -16.56
C PRO A 183 -20.79 3.07 -16.37
N ILE A 184 -19.82 2.64 -15.59
CA ILE A 184 -19.68 1.23 -15.21
C ILE A 184 -20.59 1.00 -14.00
N THR A 185 -21.71 0.31 -14.20
CA THR A 185 -22.67 0.01 -13.12
C THR A 185 -22.44 -1.35 -12.48
N GLU A 186 -21.61 -2.19 -13.10
CA GLU A 186 -21.23 -3.51 -12.59
C GLU A 186 -19.70 -3.60 -12.49
N PHE A 187 -19.18 -3.71 -11.28
CA PHE A 187 -17.75 -3.91 -11.03
C PHE A 187 -17.47 -5.37 -10.73
N HIS A 188 -16.86 -6.07 -11.68
CA HIS A 188 -16.49 -7.48 -11.53
C HIS A 188 -15.12 -7.68 -10.86
N GLY A 189 -14.47 -6.61 -10.41
CA GLY A 189 -13.12 -6.62 -9.82
C GLY A 189 -12.04 -6.12 -10.79
N PHE A 190 -10.90 -5.66 -10.25
CA PHE A 190 -9.78 -5.20 -11.07
C PHE A 190 -9.19 -6.32 -11.95
N ASN A 191 -9.31 -7.59 -11.55
CA ASN A 191 -8.77 -8.71 -12.33
C ASN A 191 -9.78 -9.37 -13.27
N ALA A 192 -11.00 -8.83 -13.41
CA ALA A 192 -12.03 -9.41 -14.28
C ALA A 192 -11.70 -9.33 -15.76
N TYR A 193 -10.89 -8.34 -16.15
CA TYR A 193 -10.43 -8.15 -17.52
C TYR A 193 -8.90 -8.04 -17.55
N PRO A 194 -8.24 -8.62 -18.56
CA PRO A 194 -6.80 -8.48 -18.74
C PRO A 194 -6.50 -7.04 -19.18
N ASP A 195 -6.02 -6.23 -18.25
CA ASP A 195 -5.71 -4.83 -18.48
C ASP A 195 -4.50 -4.41 -17.64
N TYR A 196 -3.86 -3.30 -18.00
CA TYR A 196 -2.65 -2.83 -17.31
C TYR A 196 -3.00 -1.99 -16.08
N TRP A 197 -2.20 -2.14 -15.02
CA TRP A 197 -2.25 -1.27 -13.84
C TRP A 197 -1.08 -0.30 -13.88
N PRO A 198 -1.32 1.02 -14.06
CA PRO A 198 -0.26 2.00 -13.93
C PRO A 198 0.14 2.14 -12.46
N PHE A 199 1.41 1.85 -12.17
CA PHE A 199 2.04 2.16 -10.90
C PHE A 199 3.37 2.87 -11.13
N TRP A 200 3.79 3.64 -10.13
CA TRP A 200 5.05 4.33 -10.11
C TRP A 200 5.89 3.72 -9.00
N CYS A 201 7.02 3.15 -9.42
CA CYS A 201 8.00 2.56 -8.55
C CYS A 201 9.11 3.57 -8.25
N SER A 202 9.61 3.55 -7.01
CA SER A 202 10.81 4.29 -6.62
C SER A 202 11.81 3.33 -5.95
N GLU A 203 12.77 2.82 -6.70
CA GLU A 203 13.79 1.90 -6.16
C GLU A 203 14.57 2.53 -5.00
N ALA A 204 14.89 3.81 -5.12
CA ALA A 204 15.54 4.59 -4.05
C ALA A 204 14.72 4.58 -2.75
N TYR A 205 13.39 4.62 -2.86
CA TYR A 205 12.51 4.54 -1.68
C TYR A 205 12.61 3.16 -1.01
N THR A 206 12.63 2.07 -1.77
CA THR A 206 12.86 0.72 -1.23
C THR A 206 14.19 0.60 -0.48
N TYR A 207 15.26 1.17 -1.01
CA TYR A 207 16.55 1.17 -0.33
C TYR A 207 16.52 1.99 0.96
N VAL A 208 15.88 3.16 0.95
CA VAL A 208 15.78 4.02 2.13
C VAL A 208 14.92 3.37 3.23
N THR A 209 13.79 2.75 2.88
CA THR A 209 12.95 2.05 3.87
C THR A 209 13.66 0.83 4.44
N SER A 210 14.40 0.09 3.61
CA SER A 210 15.23 -1.04 4.07
C SER A 210 16.35 -0.58 5.00
N LEU A 211 17.04 0.51 4.66
CA LEU A 211 18.06 1.08 5.53
C LEU A 211 17.47 1.53 6.88
N LEU A 212 16.30 2.16 6.87
CA LEU A 212 15.59 2.55 8.09
C LEU A 212 15.23 1.33 8.95
N ALA A 213 14.71 0.27 8.33
CA ALA A 213 14.37 -0.98 9.01
C ALA A 213 15.60 -1.59 9.71
N LEU A 214 16.72 -1.72 8.98
CA LEU A 214 17.97 -2.25 9.52
C LEU A 214 18.59 -1.34 10.59
N ALA A 215 18.49 -0.02 10.43
CA ALA A 215 18.97 0.94 11.43
C ALA A 215 18.15 0.86 12.73
N LYS A 216 16.83 0.74 12.65
CA LYS A 216 15.95 0.52 13.80
C LYS A 216 16.22 -0.83 14.48
N PHE A 217 16.39 -1.89 13.68
CA PHE A 217 16.77 -3.21 14.20
C PHE A 217 18.11 -3.16 14.95
N LYS A 218 19.10 -2.47 14.39
CA LYS A 218 20.38 -2.24 15.06
C LYS A 218 20.21 -1.52 16.40
N ASN A 219 19.47 -0.41 16.39
CA ASN A 219 19.32 0.48 17.53
C ASN A 219 18.47 -0.13 18.67
N SER A 220 17.65 -1.14 18.36
CA SER A 220 16.87 -1.91 19.34
C SER A 220 17.60 -3.14 19.90
N GLY A 221 18.91 -3.29 19.60
CA GLY A 221 19.76 -4.36 20.14
C GLY A 221 19.87 -5.61 19.25
N GLY A 222 19.30 -5.61 18.05
CA GLY A 222 19.14 -6.79 17.19
C GLY A 222 20.41 -7.56 16.81
N PHE A 223 21.58 -6.91 16.73
CA PHE A 223 22.84 -7.60 16.40
C PHE A 223 23.46 -8.37 17.58
N GLY A 224 22.96 -8.20 18.81
CA GLY A 224 23.36 -9.03 19.94
C GLY A 224 22.92 -10.50 19.80
N TYR A 225 21.88 -10.75 19.00
CA TYR A 225 21.30 -12.08 18.76
C TYR A 225 21.93 -12.79 17.55
N LEU A 226 22.32 -12.05 16.51
CA LEU A 226 22.94 -12.62 15.30
C LEU A 226 24.39 -13.12 15.50
N ASN A 227 25.08 -12.70 16.56
CA ASN A 227 26.46 -13.13 16.87
C ASN A 227 26.52 -14.40 17.74
N GLN A 228 25.40 -15.13 17.91
CA GLN A 228 25.36 -16.37 18.71
C GLN A 228 25.40 -17.67 17.89
N TYR A 229 25.64 -17.59 16.57
CA TYR A 229 25.79 -18.76 15.69
C TYR A 229 27.01 -18.64 14.78
#